data_AF-A0AAV9ICM1-F1
#
_entry.id   AF-A0AAV9ICM1-F1
#
_cell.length_a   1.000
_cell.length_b   1.000
_cell.length_c   1.000
_cell.angle_alpha   90.00
_cell.angle_beta   90.00
_cell.angle_gamma   90.00
#
_symmetry.space_group_name_H-M   'P 1'
#
loop_
_entity.id
_entity.type
_entity.pdbx_description
1 polymer ?
#
loop_
_entity_poly.entity_id
_entity_poly.type
_entity_poly.pdbx_seq_one_letter_code
_entity_poly.pdbx_strand_id
1 'polypeptide(L)'
;MARLGICKYLLSLAVVLFVSVHIARAQCSEETIKQMEAIFIQNFTQNEAMAPMCLHSAFHDCWNGCNGALFLPEEIDRPENAGLPPLKPLLMPFTSQFPCISIADLINSCAVTALKFLGGPSVPVYYGRLDRGVPDPPGLIPEPTMSLSALIGAFNAIGFTKENVVTLSGAHSVGVCHGIPMCPGHNNTFGNHYYKELIEGDFEGKLHTDIELLEDNTMRSLVQQYANDQQQFFNDFSEVFGKYISRIHCNQTSTGPCPLDDIGVPTSAAPSPQSAVPSFSEPSFGPPSGPSFPTFDGEPSAPSSFSPFGSSSGPEFFPI
;
A
#
# COMPACT_ATOMS: atom_id res chain seq x y z
N MET A 1 29.72 -60.65 8.54
CA MET A 1 28.69 -59.86 7.81
C MET A 1 27.92 -58.95 8.77
N ALA A 2 28.56 -57.90 9.34
CA ALA A 2 27.89 -57.01 10.32
C ALA A 2 28.50 -55.60 10.40
N ARG A 3 29.08 -55.07 9.31
CA ARG A 3 29.68 -53.72 9.30
C ARG A 3 29.15 -52.79 8.20
N LEU A 4 28.15 -53.21 7.43
CA LEU A 4 27.58 -52.41 6.33
C LEU A 4 26.20 -51.78 6.66
N GLY A 5 25.64 -52.04 7.84
CA GLY A 5 24.31 -51.58 8.23
C GLY A 5 24.27 -50.21 8.93
N ILE A 6 25.34 -49.80 9.62
CA ILE A 6 25.33 -48.59 10.47
C ILE A 6 25.43 -47.30 9.63
N CYS A 7 26.06 -47.36 8.45
CA CYS A 7 26.24 -46.19 7.59
C CYS A 7 24.93 -45.72 6.91
N LYS A 8 23.98 -46.64 6.65
CA LYS A 8 22.67 -46.30 6.07
C LYS A 8 21.75 -45.57 7.06
N TYR A 9 21.85 -45.86 8.35
CA TYR A 9 21.02 -45.21 9.37
C TYR A 9 21.48 -43.78 9.68
N LEU A 10 22.80 -43.53 9.72
CA LEU A 10 23.33 -42.18 9.95
C LEU A 10 23.07 -41.23 8.77
N LEU A 11 23.12 -41.72 7.53
CA LEU A 11 22.79 -40.93 6.35
C LEU A 11 21.28 -40.64 6.27
N SER A 12 20.43 -41.58 6.69
CA SER A 12 18.97 -41.39 6.73
C SER A 12 18.53 -40.42 7.83
N LEU A 13 19.19 -40.41 8.99
CA LEU A 13 18.88 -39.44 10.06
C LEU A 13 19.29 -38.02 9.66
N ALA A 14 20.43 -37.86 8.98
CA ALA A 14 20.85 -36.56 8.44
C ALA A 14 19.90 -36.06 7.35
N VAL A 15 19.42 -36.93 6.45
CA VAL A 15 18.42 -36.53 5.43
C VAL A 15 17.07 -36.17 6.07
N VAL A 16 16.63 -36.85 7.14
CA VAL A 16 15.40 -36.48 7.86
C VAL A 16 15.57 -35.16 8.64
N LEU A 17 16.76 -34.86 9.16
CA LEU A 17 17.07 -33.55 9.78
C LEU A 17 17.23 -32.41 8.75
N PHE A 18 17.70 -32.70 7.53
CA PHE A 18 17.79 -31.71 6.45
C PHE A 18 16.46 -31.50 5.69
N VAL A 19 15.49 -32.44 5.78
CA VAL A 19 14.18 -32.35 5.10
C VAL A 19 13.07 -31.72 5.98
N SER A 20 13.40 -31.11 7.13
CA SER A 20 12.39 -30.43 7.97
C SER A 20 12.76 -29.04 8.49
N VAL A 21 13.76 -28.38 7.90
CA VAL A 21 13.90 -26.91 8.03
C VAL A 21 13.26 -26.23 6.81
N HIS A 22 12.09 -26.69 6.40
CA HIS A 22 11.10 -25.76 5.88
C HIS A 22 10.39 -25.28 7.14
N ILE A 23 10.96 -24.26 7.79
CA ILE A 23 10.17 -23.47 8.74
C ILE A 23 9.06 -22.90 7.85
N ALA A 24 7.89 -23.53 7.86
CA ALA A 24 6.68 -22.85 7.45
C ALA A 24 6.69 -21.57 8.29
N ARG A 25 6.91 -20.41 7.66
CA ARG A 25 6.76 -19.13 8.36
C ARG A 25 5.40 -19.21 9.03
N ALA A 26 5.39 -19.17 10.35
CA ALA A 26 4.14 -19.17 11.08
C ALA A 26 3.36 -17.96 10.58
N GLN A 27 2.26 -18.20 9.87
CA GLN A 27 1.37 -17.12 9.46
C GLN A 27 0.92 -16.40 10.74
N CYS A 28 0.85 -15.07 10.68
CA CYS A 28 0.34 -14.31 11.82
C CYS A 28 -1.06 -14.79 12.19
N SER A 29 -1.32 -14.91 13.49
CA SER A 29 -2.67 -15.23 13.96
C SER A 29 -3.63 -14.07 13.65
N GLU A 30 -4.92 -14.36 13.52
CA GLU A 30 -5.94 -13.33 13.32
C GLU A 30 -5.90 -12.26 14.42
N GLU A 31 -5.65 -12.67 15.66
CA GLU A 31 -5.51 -11.75 16.80
C GLU A 31 -4.27 -10.84 16.66
N THR A 32 -3.15 -11.39 16.19
CA THR A 32 -1.94 -10.61 15.90
C THR A 32 -2.19 -9.56 14.81
N ILE A 33 -2.90 -9.94 13.75
CA ILE A 33 -3.27 -9.03 12.67
C ILE A 33 -4.16 -7.90 13.20
N LYS A 34 -5.19 -8.22 13.99
CA LYS A 34 -6.06 -7.21 14.61
C LYS A 34 -5.31 -6.24 15.52
N GLN A 35 -4.34 -6.74 16.28
CA GLN A 35 -3.49 -5.90 17.13
C GLN A 35 -2.63 -4.94 16.30
N MET A 36 -2.06 -5.42 15.20
CA MET A 36 -1.32 -4.58 14.26
C MET A 36 -2.20 -3.50 13.63
N GLU A 37 -3.39 -3.86 13.14
CA GLU A 37 -4.35 -2.91 12.55
C GLU A 37 -4.78 -1.83 13.55
N ALA A 38 -4.95 -2.18 14.83
CA ALA A 38 -5.26 -1.20 15.88
C ALA A 38 -4.13 -0.19 16.09
N ILE A 39 -2.86 -0.62 16.02
CA ILE A 39 -1.70 0.27 16.12
C ILE A 39 -1.62 1.18 14.88
N PHE A 40 -1.92 0.67 13.68
CA PHE A 40 -2.02 1.52 12.48
C PHE A 40 -3.04 2.64 12.68
N ILE A 41 -4.25 2.30 13.13
CA ILE A 41 -5.31 3.29 13.38
C ILE A 41 -4.84 4.35 14.39
N GLN A 42 -4.20 3.92 15.48
CA GLN A 42 -3.61 4.86 16.43
C GLN A 42 -2.59 5.79 15.76
N ASN A 43 -1.67 5.25 14.96
CA ASN A 43 -0.65 6.04 14.27
C ASN A 43 -1.26 7.00 13.24
N PHE A 44 -2.32 6.60 12.53
CA PHE A 44 -3.04 7.46 11.59
C PHE A 44 -3.67 8.66 12.30
N THR A 45 -4.20 8.47 13.51
CA THR A 45 -4.74 9.59 14.31
C THR A 45 -3.66 10.54 14.83
N GLN A 46 -2.43 10.08 14.99
CA GLN A 46 -1.31 10.89 15.46
C GLN A 46 -0.56 11.58 14.32
N ASN A 47 -0.56 10.96 13.14
CA ASN A 47 0.08 11.45 11.93
C ASN A 47 -0.82 11.20 10.72
N GLU A 48 -1.56 12.23 10.34
CA GLU A 48 -2.50 12.18 9.22
C GLU A 48 -1.83 11.88 7.87
N ALA A 49 -0.50 12.07 7.75
CA ALA A 49 0.25 11.69 6.55
C ALA A 49 0.26 10.18 6.30
N MET A 50 0.19 9.40 7.38
CA MET A 50 0.56 7.98 7.32
C MET A 50 -0.46 7.15 6.55
N ALA A 51 -1.75 7.45 6.67
CA ALA A 51 -2.79 6.70 5.95
C ALA A 51 -2.68 6.88 4.42
N PRO A 52 -2.60 8.11 3.86
CA PRO A 52 -2.32 8.30 2.43
C PRO A 52 -1.00 7.67 1.98
N MET A 53 0.08 7.82 2.75
CA MET A 53 1.37 7.17 2.43
C MET A 53 1.25 5.64 2.36
N CYS A 54 0.45 5.02 3.23
CA CYS A 54 0.22 3.58 3.18
C CYS A 54 -0.51 3.16 1.90
N LEU A 55 -1.54 3.89 1.48
CA LEU A 55 -2.24 3.61 0.22
C LEU A 55 -1.31 3.77 -0.99
N HIS A 56 -0.54 4.86 -1.01
CA HIS A 56 0.47 5.14 -2.05
C HIS A 56 1.55 4.04 -2.10
N SER A 57 2.05 3.60 -0.94
CA SER A 57 3.09 2.57 -0.87
C SER A 57 2.67 1.22 -1.45
N ALA A 58 1.38 0.83 -1.33
CA ALA A 58 0.89 -0.40 -1.95
C ALA A 58 0.89 -0.31 -3.48
N PHE A 59 0.62 0.87 -4.07
CA PHE A 59 0.75 1.06 -5.50
C PHE A 59 2.19 0.81 -5.96
N HIS A 60 3.16 1.40 -5.26
CA HIS A 60 4.58 1.34 -5.61
C HIS A 60 5.20 -0.04 -5.37
N ASP A 61 4.91 -0.69 -4.25
CA ASP A 61 5.43 -2.03 -3.94
C ASP A 61 4.85 -3.11 -4.87
N CYS A 62 3.59 -2.99 -5.27
CA CYS A 62 2.92 -4.03 -6.04
C CYS A 62 3.08 -3.89 -7.56
N TRP A 63 3.73 -2.84 -8.07
CA TRP A 63 3.80 -2.61 -9.52
C TRP A 63 4.49 -3.76 -10.27
N ASN A 64 5.56 -4.33 -9.71
CA ASN A 64 6.21 -5.54 -10.21
C ASN A 64 5.92 -6.78 -9.33
N GLY A 65 4.76 -6.78 -8.68
CA GLY A 65 4.32 -7.79 -7.72
C GLY A 65 4.63 -7.40 -6.29
N CYS A 66 3.67 -7.61 -5.39
CA CYS A 66 3.75 -7.25 -3.98
C CYS A 66 4.78 -8.13 -3.25
N ASN A 67 6.00 -7.61 -3.12
CA ASN A 67 7.17 -8.40 -2.77
C ASN A 67 8.09 -7.72 -1.73
N GLY A 68 7.67 -6.57 -1.19
CA GLY A 68 8.37 -5.83 -0.15
C GLY A 68 9.62 -5.09 -0.65
N ALA A 69 9.84 -5.05 -1.96
CA ALA A 69 11.04 -4.46 -2.56
C ALA A 69 11.07 -2.93 -2.41
N LEU A 70 9.91 -2.28 -2.25
CA LEU A 70 9.82 -0.82 -2.01
C LEU A 70 10.70 -0.37 -0.84
N PHE A 71 10.83 -1.17 0.22
CA PHE A 71 11.63 -0.80 1.40
C PHE A 71 13.11 -1.18 1.29
N LEU A 72 13.56 -1.72 0.16
CA LEU A 72 14.99 -1.94 -0.07
C LEU A 72 15.70 -0.59 -0.24
N PRO A 73 16.95 -0.48 0.25
CA PRO A 73 17.72 0.77 0.15
C PRO A 73 17.99 1.19 -1.30
N GLU A 74 17.98 0.26 -2.26
CA GLU A 74 18.14 0.54 -3.69
C GLU A 74 16.84 1.06 -4.36
N GLU A 75 15.71 1.06 -3.65
CA GLU A 75 14.37 1.36 -4.18
C GLU A 75 13.73 2.58 -3.52
N ILE A 76 13.70 2.62 -2.19
CA ILE A 76 12.90 3.60 -1.44
C ILE A 76 13.26 5.06 -1.77
N ASP A 77 14.53 5.33 -2.08
CA ASP A 77 15.05 6.67 -2.36
C ASP A 77 15.07 7.02 -3.86
N ARG A 78 14.48 6.19 -4.72
CA ARG A 78 14.38 6.49 -6.15
C ARG A 78 13.42 7.65 -6.41
N PRO A 79 13.64 8.46 -7.46
CA PRO A 79 12.79 9.61 -7.78
C PRO A 79 11.30 9.25 -7.90
N GLU A 80 10.98 8.11 -8.52
CA GLU A 80 9.61 7.62 -8.66
C GLU A 80 8.92 7.31 -7.33
N ASN A 81 9.69 7.10 -6.24
CA ASN A 81 9.16 6.80 -4.90
C ASN A 81 9.17 8.04 -3.98
N ALA A 82 9.33 9.26 -4.53
CA ALA A 82 9.32 10.49 -3.74
C ALA A 82 8.09 10.59 -2.82
N GLY A 83 8.30 11.03 -1.59
CA GLY A 83 7.26 11.11 -0.55
C GLY A 83 7.05 9.83 0.27
N LEU A 84 7.54 8.66 -0.18
CA LEU A 84 7.45 7.39 0.56
C LEU A 84 8.57 7.11 1.58
N PRO A 85 9.80 7.68 1.50
CA PRO A 85 10.85 7.41 2.50
C PRO A 85 10.45 7.61 3.96
N PRO A 86 9.64 8.62 4.35
CA PRO A 86 9.17 8.79 5.72
C PRO A 86 8.33 7.63 6.25
N LEU A 87 7.69 6.82 5.39
CA LEU A 87 6.84 5.69 5.82
C LEU A 87 7.66 4.52 6.35
N LYS A 88 8.84 4.25 5.77
CA LYS A 88 9.70 3.12 6.16
C LYS A 88 10.03 3.09 7.66
N PRO A 89 10.53 4.18 8.30
CA PRO A 89 10.79 4.16 9.74
C PRO A 89 9.52 4.05 10.62
N LEU A 90 8.33 4.34 10.08
CA LEU A 90 7.06 4.16 10.79
C LEU A 90 6.59 2.70 10.77
N LEU A 91 6.80 1.98 9.66
CA LEU A 91 6.37 0.59 9.50
C LEU A 91 7.42 -0.43 9.93
N MET A 92 8.72 -0.21 9.70
CA MET A 92 9.76 -1.18 10.02
C MET A 92 9.76 -1.70 11.49
N PRO A 93 9.43 -0.90 12.53
CA PRO A 93 9.31 -1.41 13.90
C PRO A 93 8.32 -2.58 14.06
N PHE A 94 7.28 -2.64 13.22
CA PHE A 94 6.31 -3.74 13.24
C PHE A 94 6.94 -5.09 12.89
N THR A 95 7.99 -5.11 12.05
CA THR A 95 8.68 -6.38 11.72
C THR A 95 9.39 -6.99 12.93
N SER A 96 9.79 -6.17 13.90
CA SER A 96 10.36 -6.63 15.16
C SER A 96 9.29 -7.04 16.17
N GLN A 97 8.18 -6.30 16.21
CA GLN A 97 7.05 -6.58 17.11
C GLN A 97 6.23 -7.79 16.65
N PHE A 98 6.12 -8.01 15.34
CA PHE A 98 5.33 -9.05 14.69
C PHE A 98 6.20 -9.84 13.69
N PRO A 99 7.16 -10.68 14.13
CA PRO A 99 8.12 -11.37 13.24
C PRO A 99 7.50 -12.35 12.24
N CYS A 100 6.21 -12.62 12.35
CA CYS A 100 5.43 -13.45 11.44
C CYS A 100 5.05 -12.73 10.14
N ILE A 101 5.11 -11.38 10.10
CA ILE A 101 4.68 -10.60 8.93
C ILE A 101 5.86 -10.30 8.01
N SER A 102 5.63 -10.40 6.70
CA SER A 102 6.56 -9.92 5.68
C SER A 102 6.41 -8.40 5.48
N ILE A 103 7.42 -7.75 4.93
CA ILE A 103 7.35 -6.33 4.55
C ILE A 103 6.23 -6.12 3.52
N ALA A 104 6.12 -7.03 2.53
CA ALA A 104 5.06 -7.00 1.53
C ALA A 104 3.65 -7.05 2.17
N ASP A 105 3.43 -7.96 3.13
CA ASP A 105 2.15 -8.04 3.84
C ASP A 105 1.92 -6.84 4.77
N LEU A 106 2.98 -6.29 5.35
CA LEU A 106 2.91 -5.11 6.20
C LEU A 106 2.45 -3.87 5.42
N ILE A 107 3.02 -3.64 4.23
CA ILE A 107 2.62 -2.56 3.32
C ILE A 107 1.15 -2.69 2.93
N ASN A 108 0.75 -3.88 2.46
CA ASN A 108 -0.62 -4.12 2.00
C ASN A 108 -1.65 -4.08 3.13
N SER A 109 -1.30 -4.58 4.32
CA SER A 109 -2.14 -4.46 5.51
C SER A 109 -2.31 -2.99 5.94
N CYS A 110 -1.24 -2.19 5.91
CA CYS A 110 -1.34 -0.76 6.18
C CYS A 110 -2.26 -0.06 5.18
N ALA A 111 -2.14 -0.37 3.88
CA ALA A 111 -2.95 0.24 2.83
C ALA A 111 -4.46 -0.04 2.97
N VAL A 112 -4.86 -1.30 3.20
CA VAL A 112 -6.29 -1.63 3.38
C VAL A 112 -6.85 -1.07 4.68
N THR A 113 -6.03 -1.01 5.74
CA THR A 113 -6.43 -0.39 7.01
C THR A 113 -6.59 1.12 6.84
N ALA A 114 -5.67 1.77 6.13
CA ALA A 114 -5.72 3.19 5.79
C ALA A 114 -6.96 3.52 4.96
N LEU A 115 -7.25 2.74 3.90
CA LEU A 115 -8.42 2.94 3.06
C LEU A 115 -9.72 2.94 3.87
N LYS A 116 -9.87 1.96 4.79
CA LYS A 116 -11.02 1.88 5.69
C LYS A 116 -11.05 3.04 6.69
N PHE A 117 -9.90 3.40 7.26
CA PHE A 117 -9.77 4.52 8.21
C PHE A 117 -10.19 5.84 7.56
N LEU A 118 -9.84 6.06 6.29
CA LEU A 118 -10.17 7.24 5.50
C LEU A 118 -11.64 7.25 5.01
N GLY A 119 -12.46 6.25 5.37
CA GLY A 119 -13.88 6.17 5.00
C GLY A 119 -14.16 5.49 3.66
N GLY A 120 -13.15 4.86 3.05
CA GLY A 120 -13.27 4.11 1.81
C GLY A 120 -13.89 2.71 1.97
N PRO A 121 -13.98 1.94 0.87
CA PRO A 121 -14.55 0.60 0.89
C PRO A 121 -13.67 -0.40 1.67
N SER A 122 -14.30 -1.49 2.13
CA SER A 122 -13.54 -2.63 2.64
C SER A 122 -12.95 -3.42 1.48
N VAL A 123 -11.67 -3.77 1.58
CA VAL A 123 -10.94 -4.56 0.58
C VAL A 123 -10.36 -5.79 1.26
N PRO A 124 -10.65 -7.01 0.77
CA PRO A 124 -10.03 -8.21 1.30
C PRO A 124 -8.51 -8.17 1.11
N VAL A 125 -7.77 -8.47 2.18
CA VAL A 125 -6.31 -8.66 2.13
C VAL A 125 -5.97 -10.11 2.45
N TYR A 126 -5.13 -10.70 1.62
CA TYR A 126 -4.56 -12.03 1.85
C TYR A 126 -3.16 -11.88 2.43
N TYR A 127 -2.77 -12.75 3.36
CA TYR A 127 -1.45 -12.77 3.98
C TYR A 127 -0.63 -13.99 3.51
N GLY A 128 0.69 -13.90 3.61
CA GLY A 128 1.64 -14.92 3.17
C GLY A 128 2.53 -14.47 2.01
N ARG A 129 2.60 -13.16 1.70
CA ARG A 129 3.53 -12.64 0.68
C ARG A 129 4.98 -12.88 1.12
N LEU A 130 5.83 -13.16 0.15
CA LEU A 130 7.26 -13.40 0.40
C LEU A 130 8.06 -12.16 0.05
N ASP A 131 8.81 -11.65 1.03
CA ASP A 131 9.83 -10.63 0.77
C ASP A 131 10.93 -11.23 -0.11
N ARG A 132 11.13 -10.69 -1.31
CA ARG A 132 12.09 -11.24 -2.27
C ARG A 132 13.52 -10.77 -2.02
N GLY A 133 13.68 -9.60 -1.40
CA GLY A 133 14.99 -9.04 -1.06
C GLY A 133 15.83 -8.61 -2.28
N VAL A 134 15.18 -8.45 -3.44
CA VAL A 134 15.79 -7.99 -4.68
C VAL A 134 15.00 -6.78 -5.18
N PRO A 135 15.69 -5.67 -5.52
CA PRO A 135 15.02 -4.48 -6.00
C PRO A 135 14.44 -4.70 -7.41
N ASP A 136 13.30 -4.09 -7.66
CA ASP A 136 12.66 -4.04 -8.96
C ASP A 136 13.50 -3.24 -9.96
N PRO A 137 13.39 -3.55 -11.28
CA PRO A 137 13.97 -2.72 -12.32
C PRO A 137 13.50 -1.26 -12.23
N PRO A 138 14.38 -0.27 -12.43
CA PRO A 138 13.99 1.14 -12.40
C PRO A 138 13.09 1.50 -13.58
N GLY A 139 12.26 2.53 -13.41
CA GLY A 139 11.43 3.09 -14.50
C GLY A 139 10.24 2.21 -14.91
N LEU A 140 9.79 1.30 -14.05
CA LEU A 140 8.59 0.51 -14.31
C LEU A 140 7.30 1.26 -13.96
N ILE A 141 7.33 2.11 -12.93
CA ILE A 141 6.16 2.81 -12.40
C ILE A 141 5.75 3.96 -13.36
N PRO A 142 4.44 4.15 -13.63
CA PRO A 142 3.96 5.25 -14.46
C PRO A 142 4.38 6.62 -13.92
N GLU A 143 4.92 7.46 -14.81
CA GLU A 143 5.27 8.84 -14.46
C GLU A 143 4.05 9.77 -14.54
N PRO A 144 3.97 10.79 -13.67
CA PRO A 144 2.84 11.74 -13.62
C PRO A 144 2.67 12.57 -14.90
N THR A 145 3.70 12.64 -15.74
CA THR A 145 3.77 13.44 -16.98
C THR A 145 3.62 12.62 -18.25
N MET A 146 3.40 11.31 -18.16
CA MET A 146 3.27 10.46 -19.35
C MET A 146 1.95 10.72 -20.09
N SER A 147 1.92 10.43 -21.40
CA SER A 147 0.69 10.56 -22.19
C SER A 147 -0.35 9.49 -21.83
N LEU A 148 -1.64 9.77 -22.08
CA LEU A 148 -2.72 8.82 -21.83
C LEU A 148 -2.46 7.44 -22.47
N SER A 149 -2.00 7.43 -23.72
CA SER A 149 -1.72 6.18 -24.43
C SER A 149 -0.59 5.37 -23.77
N ALA A 150 0.42 6.05 -23.24
CA ALA A 150 1.52 5.39 -22.54
C ALA A 150 1.06 4.86 -21.18
N LEU A 151 0.25 5.62 -20.45
CA LEU A 151 -0.37 5.21 -19.18
C LEU A 151 -1.22 3.95 -19.35
N ILE A 152 -2.15 3.97 -20.32
CA ILE A 152 -2.98 2.80 -20.65
C ILE A 152 -2.09 1.61 -21.06
N GLY A 153 -1.04 1.85 -21.84
CA GLY A 153 -0.08 0.81 -22.22
C GLY A 153 0.62 0.16 -21.02
N ALA A 154 1.05 0.95 -20.04
CA ALA A 154 1.69 0.48 -18.82
C ALA A 154 0.76 -0.40 -17.97
N PHE A 155 -0.49 0.03 -17.76
CA PHE A 155 -1.49 -0.77 -17.04
C PHE A 155 -1.90 -2.04 -17.80
N ASN A 156 -2.03 -1.97 -19.13
CA ASN A 156 -2.31 -3.15 -19.94
C ASN A 156 -1.19 -4.20 -19.81
N ALA A 157 0.07 -3.77 -19.71
CA ALA A 157 1.22 -4.67 -19.54
C ALA A 157 1.16 -5.48 -18.22
N ILE A 158 0.50 -4.94 -17.19
CA ILE A 158 0.24 -5.64 -15.93
C ILE A 158 -1.16 -6.25 -15.85
N GLY A 159 -1.93 -6.26 -16.95
CA GLY A 159 -3.25 -6.90 -17.05
C GLY A 159 -4.44 -6.07 -16.54
N PHE A 160 -4.30 -4.75 -16.50
CA PHE A 160 -5.35 -3.80 -16.10
C PHE A 160 -5.84 -3.01 -17.30
N THR A 161 -7.15 -2.86 -17.43
CA THR A 161 -7.76 -2.12 -18.55
C THR A 161 -7.70 -0.61 -18.31
N LYS A 162 -8.03 0.18 -19.32
CA LYS A 162 -8.14 1.64 -19.18
C LYS A 162 -9.21 2.06 -18.17
N GLU A 163 -10.29 1.29 -18.02
CA GLU A 163 -11.30 1.53 -16.99
C GLU A 163 -10.70 1.32 -15.59
N ASN A 164 -9.84 0.30 -15.42
CA ASN A 164 -9.14 0.11 -14.17
C ASN A 164 -8.17 1.25 -13.83
N VAL A 165 -7.58 1.90 -14.84
CA VAL A 165 -6.77 3.13 -14.63
C VAL A 165 -7.64 4.20 -13.97
N VAL A 166 -8.84 4.46 -14.51
CA VAL A 166 -9.78 5.44 -13.92
C VAL A 166 -10.13 5.04 -12.50
N THR A 167 -10.50 3.78 -12.27
CA THR A 167 -10.89 3.29 -10.94
C THR A 167 -9.76 3.49 -9.92
N LEU A 168 -8.53 3.05 -10.22
CA LEU A 168 -7.39 3.15 -9.30
C LEU A 168 -6.94 4.60 -9.06
N SER A 169 -7.12 5.49 -10.04
CA SER A 169 -6.81 6.92 -9.88
C SER A 169 -7.66 7.59 -8.80
N GLY A 170 -8.79 7.01 -8.41
CA GLY A 170 -9.56 7.45 -7.24
C GLY A 170 -8.79 7.40 -5.92
N ALA A 171 -7.64 6.71 -5.85
CA ALA A 171 -6.70 6.82 -4.72
C ALA A 171 -6.17 8.25 -4.51
N HIS A 172 -6.14 9.07 -5.56
CA HIS A 172 -5.75 10.49 -5.49
C HIS A 172 -6.83 11.36 -4.80
N SER A 173 -7.93 10.77 -4.33
CA SER A 173 -8.89 11.43 -3.44
C SER A 173 -8.31 11.75 -2.05
N VAL A 174 -7.16 11.16 -1.69
CA VAL A 174 -6.47 11.40 -0.43
C VAL A 174 -5.00 11.77 -0.64
N GLY A 175 -4.45 12.52 0.30
CA GLY A 175 -3.03 12.88 0.30
C GLY A 175 -2.70 13.95 -0.73
N VAL A 176 -3.17 15.18 -0.51
CA VAL A 176 -2.67 16.37 -1.22
C VAL A 176 -2.39 17.45 -0.17
N CYS A 177 -1.22 18.11 -0.23
CA CYS A 177 -0.92 19.26 0.63
C CYS A 177 -0.27 20.38 -0.17
N HIS A 178 -0.86 21.58 -0.14
CA HIS A 178 -0.32 22.77 -0.82
C HIS A 178 0.00 22.54 -2.31
N GLY A 179 -0.86 21.83 -3.03
CA GLY A 179 -0.64 21.45 -4.43
C GLY A 179 0.41 20.35 -4.66
N ILE A 180 0.96 19.77 -3.59
CA ILE A 180 1.91 18.66 -3.66
C ILE A 180 1.12 17.35 -3.42
N PRO A 181 1.15 16.41 -4.38
CA PRO A 181 0.58 15.08 -4.18
C PRO A 181 1.27 14.33 -3.03
N MET A 182 0.53 13.44 -2.40
CA MET A 182 0.98 12.44 -1.43
C MET A 182 1.55 12.99 -0.11
N CYS A 183 0.93 14.05 0.43
CA CYS A 183 1.18 14.57 1.78
C CYS A 183 -0.13 15.07 2.46
N PRO A 184 -0.22 15.15 3.80
CA PRO A 184 -1.44 15.59 4.47
C PRO A 184 -1.57 17.11 4.38
N GLY A 185 -2.70 17.59 3.89
CA GLY A 185 -2.98 19.03 3.91
C GLY A 185 -4.43 19.34 3.63
N HIS A 186 -5.03 18.64 2.67
CA HIS A 186 -6.43 18.77 2.33
C HIS A 186 -6.97 17.39 1.89
N ASN A 187 -8.19 17.05 2.30
CA ASN A 187 -8.91 15.81 1.97
C ASN A 187 -8.29 14.51 2.52
N ASN A 188 -8.36 14.29 3.84
CA ASN A 188 -8.10 12.99 4.49
C ASN A 188 -9.34 12.08 4.52
N THR A 189 -10.19 12.21 3.51
CA THR A 189 -11.41 11.41 3.35
C THR A 189 -11.33 10.76 1.99
N PHE A 190 -11.40 9.44 1.93
CA PHE A 190 -11.50 8.72 0.66
C PHE A 190 -12.93 8.82 0.15
N GLY A 191 -13.10 9.30 -1.08
CA GLY A 191 -14.42 9.65 -1.61
C GLY A 191 -14.39 9.94 -3.09
N ASN A 192 -15.57 10.25 -3.64
CA ASN A 192 -15.70 10.55 -5.07
C ASN A 192 -15.45 12.03 -5.43
N HIS A 193 -15.02 12.87 -4.49
CA HIS A 193 -14.70 14.27 -4.73
C HIS A 193 -13.58 14.44 -5.74
N TYR A 194 -12.57 13.55 -5.77
CA TYR A 194 -11.56 13.51 -6.84
C TYR A 194 -12.18 13.59 -8.25
N TYR A 195 -13.21 12.78 -8.51
CA TYR A 195 -13.86 12.78 -9.83
C TYR A 195 -14.71 14.03 -10.07
N LYS A 196 -15.31 14.61 -9.01
CA LYS A 196 -16.06 15.86 -9.11
C LYS A 196 -15.13 17.03 -9.44
N GLU A 197 -14.04 17.15 -8.69
CA GLU A 197 -12.99 18.16 -8.86
C GLU A 197 -12.32 18.06 -10.24
N LEU A 198 -12.11 16.83 -10.73
CA LEU A 198 -11.60 16.58 -12.07
C LEU A 198 -12.53 17.13 -13.17
N ILE A 199 -13.85 16.93 -13.04
CA ILE A 199 -14.85 17.44 -14.00
C ILE A 199 -14.99 18.96 -13.90
N GLU A 200 -15.00 19.50 -12.69
CA GLU A 200 -15.13 20.93 -12.42
C GLU A 200 -13.88 21.71 -12.87
N GLY A 201 -12.75 21.01 -13.02
CA GLY A 201 -11.48 21.62 -13.35
C GLY A 201 -10.91 22.44 -12.20
N ASP A 202 -11.29 22.14 -10.96
CA ASP A 202 -10.78 22.75 -9.73
C ASP A 202 -10.25 21.63 -8.82
N PHE A 203 -9.00 21.23 -9.07
CA PHE A 203 -8.31 20.13 -8.39
C PHE A 203 -6.91 20.66 -8.02
N GLU A 204 -6.61 20.67 -6.72
CA GLU A 204 -5.30 21.00 -6.19
C GLU A 204 -4.42 19.74 -6.27
N GLY A 205 -3.16 19.86 -6.69
CA GLY A 205 -2.30 18.68 -6.86
C GLY A 205 -2.59 17.84 -8.11
N LYS A 206 -3.27 18.41 -9.12
CA LYS A 206 -3.47 17.83 -10.46
C LYS A 206 -2.20 17.23 -11.04
N LEU A 207 -2.21 15.92 -11.32
CA LEU A 207 -1.24 15.32 -12.23
C LEU A 207 -1.70 15.50 -13.67
N HIS A 208 -0.76 15.58 -14.60
CA HIS A 208 -1.08 15.62 -16.03
C HIS A 208 -1.87 14.36 -16.43
N THR A 209 -1.46 13.20 -15.93
CA THR A 209 -2.16 11.92 -16.14
C THR A 209 -3.61 11.91 -15.62
N ASP A 210 -3.95 12.65 -14.57
CA ASP A 210 -5.32 12.74 -14.05
C ASP A 210 -6.22 13.50 -15.03
N ILE A 211 -5.74 14.63 -15.54
CA ILE A 211 -6.47 15.47 -16.50
C ILE A 211 -6.72 14.69 -17.79
N GLU A 212 -5.71 13.94 -18.25
CA GLU A 212 -5.77 13.12 -19.45
C GLU A 212 -6.85 12.01 -19.38
N LEU A 213 -7.32 11.59 -18.19
CA LEU A 213 -8.43 10.64 -18.07
C LEU A 213 -9.71 11.16 -18.74
N LEU A 214 -9.85 12.47 -18.86
CA LEU A 214 -10.97 13.10 -19.54
C LEU A 214 -10.83 13.12 -21.06
N GLU A 215 -9.71 12.76 -21.67
CA GLU A 215 -9.54 12.82 -23.14
C GLU A 215 -10.21 11.64 -23.86
N ASP A 216 -10.22 10.45 -23.26
CA ASP A 216 -10.90 9.27 -23.80
C ASP A 216 -12.40 9.25 -23.42
N ASN A 217 -13.29 9.05 -24.40
CA ASN A 217 -14.73 9.10 -24.17
C ASN A 217 -15.24 8.03 -23.19
N THR A 218 -14.64 6.83 -23.17
CA THR A 218 -15.02 5.76 -22.24
C THR A 218 -14.58 6.11 -20.83
N MET A 219 -13.33 6.56 -20.68
CA MET A 219 -12.77 6.96 -19.38
C MET A 219 -13.52 8.17 -18.81
N ARG A 220 -13.77 9.20 -19.62
CA ARG A 220 -14.60 10.36 -19.25
C ARG A 220 -16.01 9.95 -18.78
N SER A 221 -16.64 9.00 -19.47
CA SER A 221 -17.96 8.51 -19.06
C SER A 221 -17.92 7.82 -17.69
N LEU A 222 -16.85 7.08 -17.40
CA LEU A 222 -16.66 6.42 -16.12
C LEU A 222 -16.33 7.42 -15.00
N VAL A 223 -15.50 8.43 -15.27
CA VAL A 223 -15.25 9.56 -14.36
C VAL A 223 -16.57 10.23 -13.98
N GLN A 224 -17.43 10.52 -14.96
CA GLN A 224 -18.75 11.11 -14.71
C GLN A 224 -19.66 10.19 -13.89
N GLN A 225 -19.59 8.88 -14.11
CA GLN A 225 -20.33 7.90 -13.33
C GLN A 225 -19.89 7.91 -11.87
N TYR A 226 -18.58 7.83 -11.60
CA TYR A 226 -18.04 7.86 -10.24
C TYR A 226 -18.29 9.18 -9.52
N ALA A 227 -18.22 10.31 -10.22
CA ALA A 227 -18.58 11.62 -9.65
C ALA A 227 -20.05 11.67 -9.17
N ASN A 228 -20.95 10.96 -9.85
CA ASN A 228 -22.38 10.93 -9.52
C ASN A 228 -22.76 9.81 -8.53
N ASP A 229 -21.97 8.73 -8.47
CA ASP A 229 -22.28 7.54 -7.66
C ASP A 229 -21.03 7.04 -6.90
N GLN A 230 -20.90 7.50 -5.65
CA GLN A 230 -19.81 7.07 -4.77
C GLN A 230 -19.89 5.58 -4.44
N GLN A 231 -21.08 4.99 -4.36
CA GLN A 231 -21.20 3.58 -4.00
C GLN A 231 -20.71 2.69 -5.15
N GLN A 232 -21.03 3.05 -6.39
CA GLN A 232 -20.48 2.39 -7.57
C GLN A 232 -18.96 2.50 -7.61
N PHE A 233 -18.41 3.69 -7.36
CA PHE A 233 -16.95 3.87 -7.24
C PHE A 233 -16.35 2.97 -6.16
N PHE A 234 -16.95 2.91 -4.97
CA PHE A 234 -16.46 2.10 -3.86
C PHE A 234 -16.49 0.59 -4.17
N ASN A 235 -17.53 0.12 -4.85
CA ASN A 235 -17.63 -1.28 -5.26
C ASN A 235 -16.51 -1.64 -6.24
N ASP A 236 -16.35 -0.84 -7.30
CA ASP A 236 -15.34 -1.10 -8.33
C ASP A 236 -13.92 -0.92 -7.78
N PHE A 237 -13.68 0.10 -6.94
CA PHE A 237 -12.39 0.30 -6.31
C PHE A 237 -12.00 -0.88 -5.43
N SER A 238 -12.95 -1.44 -4.67
CA SER A 238 -12.67 -2.61 -3.84
C SER A 238 -12.22 -3.81 -4.67
N GLU A 239 -12.90 -4.08 -5.77
CA GLU A 239 -12.56 -5.17 -6.68
C GLU A 239 -11.21 -4.94 -7.37
N VAL A 240 -11.02 -3.76 -7.96
CA VAL A 240 -9.82 -3.46 -8.76
C VAL A 240 -8.58 -3.30 -7.88
N PHE A 241 -8.69 -2.61 -6.74
CA PHE A 241 -7.57 -2.49 -5.79
C PHE A 241 -7.25 -3.85 -5.16
N GLY A 242 -8.26 -4.63 -4.79
CA GLY A 242 -8.10 -6.00 -4.30
C GLY A 242 -7.36 -6.90 -5.30
N LYS A 243 -7.73 -6.81 -6.60
CA LYS A 243 -7.01 -7.48 -7.70
C LYS A 243 -5.56 -7.00 -7.80
N TYR A 244 -5.32 -5.69 -7.70
CA TYR A 244 -3.99 -5.09 -7.78
C TYR A 244 -3.06 -5.58 -6.67
N ILE A 245 -3.50 -5.55 -5.42
CA ILE A 245 -2.69 -6.00 -4.27
C ILE A 245 -2.57 -7.53 -4.14
N SER A 246 -3.26 -8.28 -4.99
CA SER A 246 -3.18 -9.76 -5.04
C SER A 246 -2.10 -10.29 -5.99
N ARG A 247 -1.28 -9.41 -6.57
CA ARG A 247 -0.18 -9.76 -7.49
C ARG A 247 1.03 -10.30 -6.73
N ILE A 248 1.09 -11.62 -6.49
CA ILE A 248 2.08 -12.25 -5.57
C ILE A 248 3.14 -13.17 -6.23
N HIS A 249 2.97 -13.62 -7.48
CA HIS A 249 3.85 -14.63 -8.10
C HIS A 249 4.81 -14.10 -9.18
N CYS A 250 5.06 -12.80 -9.18
CA CYS A 250 5.99 -12.18 -10.11
C CYS A 250 7.42 -12.71 -9.90
N ASN A 251 7.92 -13.49 -10.86
CA ASN A 251 9.32 -13.88 -10.94
C ASN A 251 10.11 -12.71 -11.51
N GLN A 252 10.84 -12.00 -10.65
CA GLN A 252 11.60 -10.76 -10.93
C GLN A 252 12.69 -10.88 -12.02
N THR A 253 12.80 -12.02 -12.73
CA THR A 253 13.74 -12.23 -13.84
C THR A 253 13.21 -11.77 -15.20
N SER A 254 11.93 -11.37 -15.33
CA SER A 254 11.42 -10.81 -16.58
C SER A 254 11.80 -9.34 -16.72
N THR A 255 12.32 -8.95 -17.90
CA THR A 255 12.70 -7.56 -18.25
C THR A 255 11.48 -6.66 -18.51
N GLY A 256 10.42 -6.77 -17.71
CA GLY A 256 9.19 -6.02 -17.89
C GLY A 256 8.15 -6.23 -16.77
N PRO A 257 7.08 -5.42 -16.75
CA PRO A 257 6.06 -5.45 -15.72
C PRO A 257 5.39 -6.83 -15.62
N CYS A 258 5.22 -7.33 -14.41
CA CYS A 258 4.62 -8.63 -14.17
C CYS A 258 3.14 -8.67 -14.60
N PRO A 259 2.73 -9.53 -15.55
CA PRO A 259 1.32 -9.73 -15.87
C PRO A 259 0.57 -10.28 -14.65
N LEU A 260 -0.71 -9.95 -14.51
CA LEU A 260 -1.60 -10.72 -13.63
C LEU A 260 -1.53 -12.19 -14.05
N ASP A 261 -1.19 -13.08 -13.12
CA ASP A 261 -1.34 -14.50 -13.37
C ASP A 261 -2.82 -14.78 -13.74
N ASP A 262 -3.06 -15.72 -14.64
CA ASP A 262 -4.36 -16.37 -14.77
C ASP A 262 -4.60 -17.15 -13.47
N ILE A 263 -4.94 -16.45 -12.39
CA ILE A 263 -5.40 -17.05 -11.16
C ILE A 263 -6.79 -17.61 -11.47
N GLY A 264 -6.81 -18.84 -12.01
CA GLY A 264 -7.91 -19.75 -11.72
C GLY A 264 -8.07 -19.72 -10.21
N VAL A 265 -9.19 -19.15 -9.75
CA VAL A 265 -9.60 -19.10 -8.34
C VAL A 265 -9.14 -20.38 -7.65
N PRO A 266 -8.30 -20.32 -6.60
CA PRO A 266 -7.90 -21.51 -5.88
C PRO A 266 -9.15 -22.18 -5.30
N THR A 267 -9.64 -23.20 -5.98
CA THR A 267 -10.66 -24.12 -5.47
C THR A 267 -9.95 -25.12 -4.56
N SER A 268 -9.45 -24.66 -3.42
CA SER A 268 -9.46 -25.41 -2.16
C SER A 268 -8.95 -24.52 -1.02
N ALA A 269 -9.75 -24.47 0.04
CA ALA A 269 -9.54 -23.76 1.30
C ALA A 269 -9.57 -22.21 1.24
N ALA A 270 -10.72 -21.66 0.82
CA ALA A 270 -11.12 -20.35 1.31
C ALA A 270 -11.30 -20.40 2.84
N PRO A 271 -10.64 -19.55 3.64
CA PRO A 271 -11.22 -19.13 4.91
C PRO A 271 -12.50 -18.37 4.57
N SER A 272 -13.58 -18.71 5.26
CA SER A 272 -14.93 -18.17 5.03
C SER A 272 -14.94 -16.64 4.85
N PRO A 273 -15.77 -16.10 3.94
CA PRO A 273 -16.04 -14.67 3.92
C PRO A 273 -16.77 -14.32 5.22
N GLN A 274 -16.08 -13.68 6.16
CA GLN A 274 -16.70 -13.21 7.39
C GLN A 274 -17.45 -11.90 7.12
N SER A 275 -18.65 -12.05 6.55
CA SER A 275 -19.70 -11.05 6.64
C SER A 275 -20.36 -11.17 8.02
N ALA A 276 -19.95 -10.34 8.97
CA ALA A 276 -20.79 -9.94 10.10
C ALA A 276 -20.28 -8.62 10.67
N VAL A 277 -21.01 -7.55 10.35
CA VAL A 277 -20.89 -6.23 10.97
C VAL A 277 -21.50 -6.31 12.37
N PRO A 278 -20.78 -5.97 13.46
CA PRO A 278 -21.42 -5.44 14.65
C PRO A 278 -21.66 -3.94 14.42
N SER A 279 -22.89 -3.50 14.62
CA SER A 279 -23.21 -2.08 14.73
C SER A 279 -22.40 -1.48 15.88
N PHE A 280 -21.48 -0.56 15.57
CA PHE A 280 -20.80 0.22 16.60
C PHE A 280 -21.75 1.32 17.08
N SER A 281 -22.29 1.14 18.28
CA SER A 281 -22.65 2.26 19.15
C SER A 281 -21.36 2.86 19.73
N GLU A 282 -21.26 4.19 19.74
CA GLU A 282 -20.10 4.95 20.24
C GLU A 282 -19.58 4.42 21.60
N PRO A 283 -18.25 4.20 21.76
CA PRO A 283 -17.67 3.93 23.06
C PRO A 283 -17.46 5.25 23.82
N SER A 284 -18.10 5.35 24.98
CA SER A 284 -17.67 6.22 26.07
C SER A 284 -16.34 5.71 26.61
N PHE A 285 -15.24 6.42 26.34
CA PHE A 285 -13.93 6.12 26.90
C PHE A 285 -13.75 6.83 28.24
N GLY A 286 -13.71 6.06 29.33
CA GLY A 286 -13.08 6.49 30.57
C GLY A 286 -11.54 6.47 30.43
N PRO A 287 -10.79 7.21 31.26
CA PRO A 287 -9.34 7.32 31.12
C PRO A 287 -8.65 5.97 31.42
N PRO A 288 -7.63 5.57 30.64
CA PRO A 288 -6.97 4.28 30.82
C PRO A 288 -5.97 4.31 31.99
N SER A 289 -6.05 3.30 32.84
CA SER A 289 -5.05 2.95 33.86
C SER A 289 -4.23 1.74 33.38
N GLY A 290 -3.07 2.00 32.80
CA GLY A 290 -2.09 1.01 32.33
C GLY A 290 -0.71 1.66 32.17
N PRO A 291 0.40 0.89 32.20
CA PRO A 291 1.73 1.44 32.45
C PRO A 291 2.16 2.40 31.34
N SER A 292 2.68 3.55 31.78
CA SER A 292 3.20 4.62 30.93
C SER A 292 4.35 4.13 30.05
N PHE A 293 4.23 4.39 28.75
CA PHE A 293 5.32 4.25 27.79
C PHE A 293 6.43 5.29 28.09
N PRO A 294 7.70 4.99 27.80
CA PRO A 294 8.78 5.96 27.96
C PRO A 294 8.54 7.16 27.05
N THR A 295 8.45 8.35 27.65
CA THR A 295 8.52 9.62 26.96
C THR A 295 9.91 9.78 26.37
N PHE A 296 9.98 10.04 25.07
CA PHE A 296 11.23 10.46 24.43
C PHE A 296 11.41 11.95 24.73
N ASP A 297 12.16 12.27 25.79
CA ASP A 297 12.51 13.65 26.16
C ASP A 297 13.52 14.20 25.14
N GLY A 298 13.00 14.62 23.99
CA GLY A 298 13.67 15.50 23.04
C GLY A 298 12.84 16.77 22.92
N GLU A 299 13.13 17.73 23.79
CA GLU A 299 12.50 19.06 23.81
C GLU A 299 12.64 19.73 22.43
N PRO A 300 11.54 20.04 21.71
CA PRO A 300 11.62 20.93 20.57
C PRO A 300 11.61 22.36 21.11
N SER A 301 12.79 23.00 21.09
CA SER A 301 12.91 24.43 21.32
C SER A 301 11.97 25.19 20.37
N ALA A 302 11.10 26.01 20.95
CA ALA A 302 10.01 26.73 20.29
C ALA A 302 10.47 27.58 19.09
N PRO A 303 9.71 27.65 17.99
CA PRO A 303 9.98 28.63 16.94
C PRO A 303 9.50 30.01 17.40
N SER A 304 10.46 30.94 17.49
CA SER A 304 10.20 32.36 17.61
C SER A 304 9.45 32.88 16.39
N SER A 305 8.39 33.64 16.64
CA SER A 305 7.67 34.56 15.77
C SER A 305 8.26 34.79 14.36
N PHE A 306 7.55 34.33 13.33
CA PHE A 306 7.80 34.74 11.95
C PHE A 306 7.28 36.17 11.70
N SER A 307 8.17 37.03 11.20
CA SER A 307 7.85 38.26 10.46
C SER A 307 8.53 38.16 9.08
N PRO A 308 8.03 38.87 8.05
CA PRO A 308 8.07 38.36 6.69
C PRO A 308 9.27 38.83 5.86
N PHE A 309 9.59 38.04 4.83
CA PHE A 309 10.52 38.27 3.73
C PHE A 309 12.02 38.31 4.02
N GLY A 310 12.72 37.30 3.49
CA GLY A 310 14.16 37.28 3.28
C GLY A 310 14.52 36.09 2.39
N SER A 311 14.81 36.36 1.12
CA SER A 311 15.25 35.41 0.11
C SER A 311 16.58 34.75 0.51
N SER A 312 16.60 33.42 0.67
CA SER A 312 17.80 32.62 0.48
C SER A 312 17.43 31.16 0.23
N SER A 313 17.94 30.64 -0.87
CA SER A 313 17.85 29.27 -1.37
C SER A 313 18.36 28.23 -0.38
N GLY A 314 17.50 27.26 -0.07
CA GLY A 314 17.72 26.02 0.68
C GLY A 314 16.69 24.99 0.20
N PRO A 315 16.95 23.68 0.39
CA PRO A 315 16.75 22.65 -0.65
C PRO A 315 15.33 22.65 -1.19
N GLU A 316 15.23 22.73 -2.51
CA GLU A 316 13.99 22.52 -3.24
C GLU A 316 13.40 21.18 -2.80
N PHE A 317 12.26 21.22 -2.12
CA PHE A 317 11.33 20.11 -2.14
C PHE A 317 11.03 19.89 -3.62
N PHE A 318 11.54 18.79 -4.19
CA PHE A 318 11.12 18.35 -5.50
C PHE A 318 9.67 17.90 -5.36
N PRO A 319 8.67 18.63 -5.89
CA PRO A 319 7.38 18.01 -6.16
C PRO A 319 7.60 16.89 -7.19
N ILE A 320 6.80 15.85 -7.07
CA ILE A 320 6.67 14.76 -8.05
C ILE A 320 6.45 15.35 -9.45
#